data_AF-A0A0S7ZXD5-F1
#
_entry.id   AF-A0A0S7ZXD5-F1
#
_cell.length_a   1.000
_cell.length_b   1.000
_cell.length_c   1.000
_cell.angle_alpha   90.00
_cell.angle_beta   90.00
_cell.angle_gamma   90.00
#
_symmetry.space_group_name_H-M   'P 1'
#
loop_
_entity.id
_entity.type
_entity.pdbx_description
1 polymer ?
#
loop_
_entity_poly.entity_id
_entity_poly.type
_entity_poly.pdbx_seq_one_letter_code
_entity_poly.pdbx_strand_id
1 'polypeptide(L)'
;MPITPTFSEDFYKKLGHGIAEEFVNWFNQAHIAFRTDLKELNELNYARFESKLEQRIAELRATLREELAQMGAALRQEISALDANLSRRIGELDTKLSGQIASVEARGDNKLATLQAEVQSLKTMVRCLFGFWAASTVTILAAIIRLAGT
;
A
#
# COMPACT_ATOMS: atom_id res chain seq x y z
N MET A 1 -57.95 -28.90 -18.83
CA MET A 1 -58.48 -30.27 -18.99
C MET A 1 -59.64 -30.40 -18.01
N PRO A 2 -60.85 -30.74 -18.49
CA PRO A 2 -61.98 -30.97 -17.61
C PRO A 2 -61.73 -32.22 -16.75
N ILE A 3 -62.25 -32.18 -15.53
CA ILE A 3 -62.30 -33.31 -14.62
C ILE A 3 -63.70 -33.88 -14.62
N THR A 4 -63.80 -35.20 -14.59
CA THR A 4 -65.07 -35.92 -14.54
C THR A 4 -65.27 -36.41 -13.11
N PRO A 5 -65.83 -35.60 -12.21
CA PRO A 5 -66.13 -36.07 -10.85
C PRO A 5 -67.14 -37.21 -10.94
N THR A 6 -66.81 -38.34 -10.31
CA THR A 6 -67.67 -39.52 -10.26
C THR A 6 -68.61 -39.41 -9.06
N PHE A 7 -69.91 -39.24 -9.32
CA PHE A 7 -70.95 -39.28 -8.29
C PHE A 7 -71.54 -40.70 -8.13
N SER A 8 -72.11 -40.98 -6.96
CA SER A 8 -72.71 -42.29 -6.67
C SER A 8 -74.07 -42.48 -7.37
N GLU A 9 -74.49 -43.72 -7.59
CA GLU A 9 -75.77 -44.04 -8.22
C GLU A 9 -76.97 -43.48 -7.41
N ASP A 10 -76.88 -43.49 -6.08
CA ASP A 10 -77.87 -42.91 -5.18
C ASP A 10 -77.99 -41.39 -5.35
N PHE A 11 -76.90 -40.70 -5.69
CA PHE A 11 -76.89 -39.26 -5.95
C PHE A 11 -77.70 -38.94 -7.22
N TYR A 12 -77.49 -39.72 -8.29
CA TYR A 12 -78.26 -39.59 -9.52
C TYR A 12 -79.74 -39.97 -9.34
N LYS A 13 -80.06 -41.00 -8.55
CA LYS A 13 -81.45 -41.37 -8.25
C LYS A 13 -82.19 -40.30 -7.45
N LYS A 14 -81.51 -39.63 -6.51
CA LYS A 14 -82.15 -38.61 -5.65
C LYS A 14 -82.26 -37.24 -6.29
N LEU A 15 -81.27 -36.80 -7.07
CA LEU A 15 -81.22 -35.45 -7.65
C LEU A 15 -81.56 -35.42 -9.15
N GLY A 16 -81.53 -36.57 -9.82
CA GLY A 16 -81.72 -36.66 -11.27
C GLY A 16 -80.48 -36.28 -12.07
N HIS A 17 -80.44 -36.73 -13.33
CA HIS A 17 -79.28 -36.50 -14.21
C HIS A 17 -79.05 -35.02 -14.54
N GLY A 18 -80.10 -34.21 -14.74
CA GLY A 18 -79.95 -32.79 -15.08
C GLY A 18 -79.22 -31.99 -13.98
N ILE A 19 -79.62 -32.16 -12.73
CA ILE A 19 -78.98 -31.48 -11.59
C ILE A 19 -77.53 -31.96 -11.42
N ALA A 20 -77.28 -33.27 -11.55
CA ALA A 20 -75.92 -33.80 -11.46
C ALA A 20 -74.99 -33.25 -12.55
N GLU A 21 -75.49 -33.08 -13.78
CA GLU A 21 -74.74 -32.50 -14.90
C GLU A 21 -74.41 -31.01 -14.67
N GLU A 22 -75.35 -30.24 -14.11
CA GLU A 22 -75.09 -28.85 -13.68
C GLU A 22 -73.99 -28.77 -12.61
N PHE A 23 -73.98 -29.69 -11.63
CA PHE A 23 -72.92 -29.78 -10.62
C PHE A 23 -71.56 -30.11 -11.24
N VAL A 24 -71.49 -31.04 -12.20
CA VAL A 24 -70.25 -31.34 -12.94
C VAL A 24 -69.75 -30.10 -13.67
N ASN A 25 -70.64 -29.37 -14.32
CA ASN A 25 -70.29 -28.16 -15.07
C ASN A 25 -69.79 -27.04 -14.15
N TRP A 26 -70.49 -26.80 -13.04
CA TRP A 26 -70.06 -25.83 -12.02
C TRP A 26 -68.70 -26.21 -11.43
N PHE A 27 -68.49 -27.49 -11.09
CA PHE A 27 -67.22 -27.96 -10.54
C PHE A 27 -66.06 -27.79 -11.52
N ASN A 28 -66.29 -28.07 -12.81
CA ASN A 28 -65.30 -27.84 -13.86
C ASN A 28 -64.97 -26.36 -14.02
N GLN A 29 -65.96 -25.47 -13.99
CA GLN A 29 -65.75 -24.03 -14.05
C GLN A 29 -64.96 -23.53 -12.84
N ALA A 30 -65.35 -23.94 -11.63
CA ALA A 30 -64.64 -23.60 -10.40
C ALA A 30 -63.19 -24.09 -10.42
N HIS A 31 -62.94 -25.33 -10.84
CA HIS A 31 -61.58 -25.88 -10.94
C HIS A 31 -60.72 -25.14 -11.96
N ILE A 32 -61.28 -24.76 -13.12
CA ILE A 32 -60.57 -23.95 -14.12
C ILE A 32 -60.24 -22.58 -13.55
N ALA A 33 -61.19 -21.92 -12.87
CA ALA A 33 -60.96 -20.63 -12.23
C ALA A 33 -59.84 -20.71 -11.19
N PHE A 34 -59.90 -21.65 -10.25
CA PHE A 34 -58.86 -21.81 -9.23
C PHE A 34 -57.47 -22.11 -9.82
N ARG A 35 -57.39 -22.98 -10.83
CA ARG A 35 -56.11 -23.27 -11.49
C ARG A 35 -55.56 -22.04 -12.20
N THR A 36 -56.43 -21.23 -12.79
CA THR A 36 -56.06 -19.98 -13.46
C THR A 36 -55.55 -18.98 -12.45
N ASP A 37 -56.28 -18.73 -11.37
CA ASP A 37 -55.88 -17.83 -10.28
C ASP A 37 -54.54 -18.23 -9.68
N LEU A 38 -54.32 -19.53 -9.43
CA LEU A 38 -53.04 -20.04 -8.93
C LEU A 38 -51.89 -19.80 -9.90
N LYS A 39 -52.14 -19.95 -11.21
CA LYS A 39 -51.13 -19.69 -12.24
C LYS A 39 -50.80 -18.21 -12.31
N GLU A 40 -51.80 -17.33 -12.29
CA GLU A 40 -51.62 -15.88 -12.29
C GLU A 40 -50.88 -15.39 -11.04
N LEU A 41 -51.27 -15.86 -9.85
CA LEU A 41 -50.57 -15.55 -8.61
C LEU A 41 -49.12 -16.02 -8.64
N ASN A 42 -48.87 -17.21 -9.18
CA ASN A 42 -47.53 -17.77 -9.30
C ASN A 42 -46.67 -16.95 -10.28
N GLU A 43 -47.20 -16.59 -11.45
CA GLU A 43 -46.52 -15.73 -12.43
C GLU A 43 -46.21 -14.35 -11.85
N LEU A 44 -47.17 -13.74 -11.16
CA LEU A 44 -46.98 -12.45 -10.50
C LEU A 44 -45.96 -12.50 -9.36
N ASN A 45 -45.95 -13.60 -8.59
CA ASN A 45 -44.95 -13.81 -7.54
C ASN A 45 -43.54 -14.02 -8.13
N TYR A 46 -43.42 -14.79 -9.22
CA TYR A 46 -42.13 -14.97 -9.90
C TYR A 46 -41.61 -13.65 -10.47
N ALA A 47 -42.45 -12.87 -11.14
CA ALA A 47 -42.06 -11.56 -11.67
C ALA A 47 -41.60 -10.61 -10.56
N ARG A 48 -42.30 -10.58 -9.42
CA ARG A 48 -41.88 -9.78 -8.25
C ARG A 48 -40.57 -10.28 -7.65
N PHE A 49 -40.40 -11.60 -7.57
CA PHE A 49 -39.17 -12.19 -7.04
C PHE A 49 -37.97 -11.87 -7.92
N GLU A 50 -38.11 -12.05 -9.24
CA GLU A 50 -37.08 -11.73 -10.23
C GLU A 50 -36.69 -10.25 -10.17
N SER A 51 -37.67 -9.34 -10.19
CA SER A 51 -37.42 -7.90 -10.05
C SER A 51 -36.68 -7.55 -8.75
N LYS A 52 -37.08 -8.14 -7.62
CA LYS A 52 -36.41 -7.91 -6.34
C LYS A 52 -34.99 -8.48 -6.32
N LEU A 53 -34.78 -9.63 -6.96
CA LEU A 53 -33.47 -10.27 -7.05
C LEU A 53 -32.53 -9.43 -7.92
N GLU A 54 -32.99 -8.96 -9.08
CA GLU A 54 -32.23 -8.05 -9.94
C GLU A 54 -31.86 -6.76 -9.21
N GLN A 55 -32.81 -6.16 -8.50
CA GLN A 55 -32.57 -4.97 -7.68
C GLN A 55 -31.47 -5.25 -6.64
N ARG A 56 -31.57 -6.34 -5.87
CA ARG A 56 -30.56 -6.69 -4.86
C ARG A 56 -29.19 -6.96 -5.46
N ILE A 57 -29.12 -7.61 -6.62
CA ILE A 57 -27.86 -7.82 -7.34
C ILE A 57 -27.26 -6.49 -7.80
N ALA A 58 -28.09 -5.56 -8.31
CA ALA A 58 -27.64 -4.24 -8.72
C ALA A 58 -27.11 -3.42 -7.53
N GLU A 59 -27.81 -3.43 -6.40
CA GLU A 59 -27.38 -2.80 -5.15
C GLU A 59 -26.04 -3.37 -4.67
N LEU A 60 -25.91 -4.70 -4.58
CA LEU A 60 -24.66 -5.35 -4.19
C LEU A 60 -23.50 -5.01 -5.12
N ARG A 61 -23.73 -4.98 -6.44
CA ARG A 61 -22.71 -4.58 -7.42
C ARG A 61 -22.31 -3.11 -7.28
N ALA A 62 -23.22 -2.24 -6.90
CA ALA A 62 -22.93 -0.83 -6.66
C ALA A 62 -22.07 -0.68 -5.40
N THR A 63 -22.48 -1.28 -4.28
CA THR A 63 -21.73 -1.27 -3.01
C THR A 63 -20.33 -1.85 -3.20
N LEU A 64 -20.18 -3.00 -3.85
CA LEU A 64 -18.86 -3.59 -4.09
C LEU A 64 -17.97 -2.71 -4.97
N ARG A 65 -18.52 -2.03 -5.98
CA ARG A 65 -17.73 -1.08 -6.77
C ARG A 65 -17.25 0.10 -5.94
N GLU A 66 -18.12 0.62 -5.07
CA GLU A 66 -17.77 1.72 -4.18
C GLU A 66 -16.67 1.31 -3.20
N GLU A 67 -16.81 0.18 -2.52
CA GLU A 67 -15.81 -0.35 -1.59
C GLU A 67 -14.47 -0.61 -2.28
N LEU A 68 -14.47 -1.19 -3.48
CA LEU A 68 -13.25 -1.40 -4.26
C LEU A 68 -12.59 -0.08 -4.67
N ALA A 69 -13.37 0.94 -5.02
CA ALA A 69 -12.85 2.26 -5.36
C ALA A 69 -12.24 2.95 -4.13
N GLN A 70 -12.90 2.88 -2.98
CA GLN A 70 -12.40 3.42 -1.71
C GLN A 70 -11.11 2.71 -1.28
N MET A 71 -11.06 1.38 -1.34
CA MET A 71 -9.87 0.60 -1.04
C MET A 71 -8.72 0.94 -2.01
N GLY A 72 -9.01 1.09 -3.30
CA GLY A 72 -8.03 1.53 -4.29
C GLY A 72 -7.48 2.92 -4.03
N ALA A 73 -8.32 3.86 -3.56
CA ALA A 73 -7.88 5.20 -3.17
C ALA A 73 -7.01 5.17 -1.91
N ALA A 74 -7.40 4.41 -0.89
CA ALA A 74 -6.62 4.25 0.34
C ALA A 74 -5.22 3.66 0.08
N LEU A 75 -5.14 2.60 -0.73
CA LEU A 75 -3.86 1.99 -1.10
C LEU A 75 -2.95 2.98 -1.86
N ARG A 76 -3.50 3.78 -2.78
CA ARG A 76 -2.72 4.82 -3.47
C ARG A 76 -2.19 5.87 -2.51
N GLN A 77 -2.97 6.26 -1.51
CA GLN A 77 -2.56 7.21 -0.49
C GLN A 77 -1.44 6.65 0.38
N GLU A 78 -1.54 5.39 0.83
CA GLU A 78 -0.49 4.72 1.61
C GLU A 78 0.82 4.58 0.82
N ILE A 79 0.74 4.20 -0.46
CA ILE A 79 1.91 4.12 -1.34
C ILE A 79 2.59 5.48 -1.48
N SER A 80 1.81 6.54 -1.71
CA SER A 80 2.33 7.91 -1.82
C SER A 80 2.99 8.39 -0.53
N ALA A 81 2.38 8.09 0.62
CA ALA A 81 2.95 8.41 1.93
C ALA A 81 4.26 7.65 2.19
N LEU A 82 4.34 6.38 1.78
CA LEU A 82 5.55 5.58 1.89
C LEU A 82 6.68 6.13 1.01
N ASP A 83 6.36 6.50 -0.23
CA ASP A 83 7.32 7.09 -1.17
C ASP A 83 7.89 8.43 -0.66
N ALA A 84 7.02 9.31 -0.15
CA ALA A 84 7.45 10.57 0.46
C ALA A 84 8.36 10.33 1.69
N ASN A 85 8.03 9.35 2.53
CA ASN A 85 8.83 9.01 3.70
C ASN A 85 10.20 8.42 3.32
N LEU A 86 10.26 7.55 2.30
CA LEU A 86 11.51 7.01 1.79
C LEU A 86 12.39 8.10 1.19
N SER A 87 11.82 8.97 0.36
CA SER A 87 12.51 10.12 -0.23
C SER A 87 13.12 11.04 0.84
N ARG A 88 12.35 11.33 1.90
CA ARG A 88 12.83 12.11 3.05
C ARG A 88 14.03 11.42 3.74
N ARG A 89 13.92 10.12 4.03
CA ARG A 89 14.99 9.36 4.69
C ARG A 89 16.26 9.28 3.84
N ILE A 90 16.11 9.18 2.53
CA ILE A 90 17.25 9.21 1.59
C ILE A 90 17.94 10.58 1.66
N GLY A 91 17.19 11.68 1.62
CA GLY A 91 17.76 13.03 1.75
C GLY A 91 18.43 13.30 3.11
N GLU A 92 17.89 12.75 4.20
CA GLU A 92 18.50 12.83 5.53
C GLU A 92 19.83 12.06 5.59
N LEU A 93 19.90 10.87 4.98
CA LEU A 93 21.14 10.10 4.89
C LEU A 93 22.18 10.80 4.02
N ASP A 94 21.78 11.39 2.90
CA ASP A 94 22.67 12.14 2.02
C ASP A 94 23.29 13.36 2.72
N THR A 95 22.46 14.13 3.43
CA THR A 95 22.91 15.26 4.25
C THR A 95 23.87 14.82 5.34
N LYS A 96 23.58 13.69 6.02
CA LYS A 96 24.43 13.16 7.07
C LYS A 96 25.78 12.68 6.54
N LEU A 97 25.80 11.96 5.42
CA LEU A 97 27.02 11.49 4.78
C LEU A 97 27.87 12.65 4.29
N SER A 98 27.25 13.64 3.63
CA SER A 98 27.94 14.86 3.19
C SER A 98 28.57 15.61 4.37
N GLY A 99 27.86 15.74 5.49
CA GLY A 99 28.39 16.34 6.71
C GLY A 99 29.55 15.53 7.32
N GLN A 100 29.49 14.20 7.29
CA GLN A 100 30.58 13.35 7.77
C GLN A 100 31.82 13.46 6.87
N ILE A 101 31.65 13.51 5.55
CA ILE A 101 32.75 13.73 4.60
C ILE A 101 33.43 15.06 4.87
N ALA A 102 32.66 16.16 4.95
CA ALA A 102 33.21 17.49 5.24
C ALA A 102 33.95 17.54 6.59
N SER A 103 33.45 16.82 7.61
CA SER A 103 34.13 16.70 8.91
C SER A 103 35.46 15.96 8.81
N VAL A 104 35.54 14.90 8.00
CA VAL A 104 36.77 14.13 7.77
C VAL A 104 37.79 14.97 6.99
N GLU A 105 37.35 15.68 5.95
CA GLU A 105 38.19 16.60 5.18
C GLU A 105 38.79 17.70 6.08
N ALA A 106 37.95 18.38 6.86
CA ALA A 106 38.41 19.40 7.80
C ALA A 106 39.40 18.86 8.84
N ARG A 107 39.21 17.62 9.32
CA ARG A 107 40.17 16.98 10.22
C ARG A 107 41.49 16.65 9.50
N GLY A 108 41.41 16.24 8.24
CA GLY A 108 42.58 16.02 7.38
C GLY A 108 43.40 17.28 7.19
N ASP A 109 42.75 18.38 6.80
CA ASP A 109 43.39 19.68 6.59
C ASP A 109 44.06 20.20 7.87
N ASN A 110 43.37 20.09 9.01
CA ASN A 110 43.94 20.48 10.30
C ASN A 110 45.20 19.66 10.65
N LYS A 111 45.18 18.34 10.45
CA LYS A 111 46.36 17.50 10.69
C LYS A 111 47.51 17.86 9.75
N LEU A 112 47.21 18.14 8.48
CA LEU A 112 48.22 18.53 7.50
C LEU A 112 48.84 19.88 7.84
N ALA A 113 48.05 20.86 8.27
CA ALA A 113 48.55 22.15 8.76
C ALA A 113 49.45 22.00 9.99
N THR A 114 49.07 21.16 10.96
CA THR A 114 49.91 20.86 12.13
C THR A 114 51.24 20.22 11.72
N LEU A 115 51.22 19.21 10.85
CA LEU A 115 52.44 18.57 10.35
C LEU A 115 53.34 19.56 9.59
N GLN A 116 52.76 20.44 8.79
CA GLN A 116 53.51 21.50 8.12
C GLN A 116 54.19 22.44 9.12
N ALA A 117 53.49 22.84 10.19
CA ALA A 117 54.06 23.69 11.23
C ALA A 117 55.22 22.99 11.98
N GLU A 118 55.06 21.71 12.32
CA GLU A 118 56.11 20.90 12.95
C GLU A 118 57.34 20.77 12.05
N VAL A 119 57.15 20.50 10.76
CA VAL A 119 58.25 20.42 9.77
C VAL A 119 58.98 21.75 9.65
N GLN A 120 58.27 22.89 9.62
CA GLN A 120 58.91 24.20 9.57
C GLN A 120 59.70 24.53 10.84
N SER A 121 59.15 24.15 12.01
CA SER A 121 59.85 24.25 13.28
C SER A 121 61.13 23.43 13.28
N LEU A 122 61.06 22.16 12.85
CA LEU A 122 62.23 21.28 12.76
C LEU A 122 63.27 21.83 11.79
N LYS A 123 62.85 22.30 10.61
CA LYS A 123 63.74 22.95 9.63
C LYS A 123 64.46 24.15 10.23
N THR A 124 63.74 24.97 10.99
CA THR A 124 64.31 26.14 11.69
C THR A 124 65.30 25.70 12.76
N MET A 125 64.96 24.69 13.57
CA MET A 125 65.84 24.13 14.59
C MET A 125 67.12 23.56 13.98
N VAL A 126 67.03 22.74 12.91
CA VAL A 126 68.19 22.19 12.20
C VAL A 126 69.08 23.30 11.66
N ARG A 127 68.51 24.34 11.07
CA ARG A 127 69.28 25.49 10.56
C ARG A 127 69.99 26.25 11.68
N CYS A 128 69.34 26.42 12.83
CA CYS A 128 69.96 27.02 14.01
C CYS A 128 71.09 26.15 14.58
N LEU A 129 70.87 24.84 14.72
CA LEU A 129 71.88 23.89 15.20
C LEU A 129 73.09 23.85 14.28
N PHE A 130 72.89 23.83 12.97
CA PHE A 130 73.99 23.87 12.00
C PHE A 130 74.74 25.21 12.05
N GLY A 131 74.02 26.34 12.13
CA GLY A 131 74.65 27.65 12.27
C GLY A 131 75.49 27.75 13.56
N PHE A 132 74.97 27.25 14.68
CA PHE A 132 75.69 27.16 15.94
C PHE A 132 76.93 26.26 15.83
N TRP A 133 76.79 25.07 15.21
CA TRP A 133 77.89 24.13 14.99
C TRP A 133 78.98 24.69 14.06
N ALA A 134 78.61 25.39 12.98
CA ALA A 134 79.55 26.04 12.08
C ALA A 134 80.31 27.17 12.79
N ALA A 135 79.64 27.98 13.63
CA ALA A 135 80.30 29.01 14.41
C ALA A 135 81.26 28.44 15.47
N SER A 136 80.89 27.34 16.14
CA SER A 136 81.75 26.70 17.15
C SER A 136 82.99 26.04 16.52
N THR A 137 82.86 25.40 15.35
CA THR A 137 84.00 24.81 14.64
C THR A 137 85.02 25.85 14.16
N VAL A 138 84.56 26.99 13.64
CA VAL A 138 85.43 28.11 13.25
C VAL A 138 86.19 28.69 14.44
N THR A 139 85.53 28.87 15.59
CA THR A 139 86.19 29.41 16.80
C THR A 139 87.23 28.44 17.36
N ILE A 140 86.94 27.14 17.40
CA ILE A 140 87.90 26.10 17.83
C ILE A 140 89.12 26.07 16.89
N LEU A 141 88.92 26.08 15.57
CA LEU A 141 90.03 26.09 14.60
C LEU A 141 90.92 27.33 14.75
N ALA A 142 90.33 28.51 14.93
CA ALA A 142 91.07 29.74 15.16
C ALA A 142 91.92 29.67 16.45
N ALA A 143 91.39 29.06 17.52
CA ALA A 143 92.13 28.84 18.76
C ALA A 143 93.30 27.87 18.58
N ILE A 144 93.13 26.78 17.82
CA ILE A 144 94.19 25.81 17.53
C ILE A 144 95.33 26.45 16.71
N ILE A 145 94.99 27.19 15.63
CA ILE A 145 96.00 27.88 14.81
C ILE A 145 96.81 28.87 15.65
N ARG A 146 96.15 29.62 16.55
CA ARG A 146 96.81 30.56 17.45
C ARG A 146 97.80 29.89 18.42
N LEU A 147 97.50 28.67 18.87
CA LEU A 147 98.39 27.89 19.74
C LEU A 147 99.56 27.22 19.00
N ALA A 148 99.41 26.90 17.70
CA ALA A 148 100.47 26.28 16.91
C ALA A 148 101.47 27.28 16.30
N GLY A 149 101.11 28.57 16.22
CA GLY A 149 101.97 29.65 15.73
C GLY A 149 102.84 30.32 16.80
N THR A 150 102.83 29.83 18.02
CA THR A 150 103.72 30.21 19.15
C THR A 150 104.74 29.11 19.40
#